data_AF-A0A6G6VYU4-F1
#
_entry.id   AF-A0A6G6VYU4-F1
#
_cell.length_a   1.000
_cell.length_b   1.000
_cell.length_c   1.000
_cell.angle_alpha   90.00
_cell.angle_beta   90.00
_cell.angle_gamma   90.00
#
_symmetry.space_group_name_H-M   'P 1'
#
loop_
_entity.id
_entity.type
_entity.pdbx_description
1 polymer ?
#
loop_
_entity_poly.entity_id
_entity_poly.type
_entity_poly.pdbx_seq_one_letter_code
_entity_poly.pdbx_strand_id
1 'polypeptide(L)' 'MSIHNAHLDGGLDDDDRTAAIERVIAEVEDDIRHGRVTDDLSLLLGERLEAAGVTLAPAAIDELAEAIETDVSL' A
#
# COMPACT_ATOMS: atom_id res chain seq x y z
N MET A 1 -18.86 26.61 -14.67
CA MET A 1 -17.39 26.44 -14.65
C MET A 1 -16.95 26.66 -13.22
N SER A 2 -17.20 25.66 -12.36
CA SER A 2 -17.00 25.78 -10.92
C SER A 2 -15.55 25.50 -10.58
N ILE A 3 -15.03 26.41 -9.78
CA ILE A 3 -13.63 26.67 -9.51
C ILE A 3 -13.05 25.54 -8.65
N HIS A 4 -11.78 25.24 -8.93
CA HIS A 4 -10.94 24.22 -8.31
C HIS A 4 -11.22 23.98 -6.83
N ASN A 5 -11.40 22.71 -6.49
CA ASN A 5 -11.39 22.22 -5.12
C ASN A 5 -10.15 22.71 -4.38
N ALA A 6 -10.37 23.15 -3.15
CA ALA A 6 -9.33 23.55 -2.21
C ALA A 6 -8.36 22.39 -1.98
N HIS A 7 -7.16 22.52 -2.53
CA HIS A 7 -6.01 21.72 -2.14
C HIS A 7 -5.44 22.34 -0.87
N LEU A 8 -5.89 21.84 0.29
CA LEU A 8 -5.31 22.16 1.59
C LEU A 8 -4.30 21.07 1.94
N ASP A 9 -3.03 21.47 1.91
CA ASP A 9 -1.89 20.80 2.53
C ASP A 9 -2.19 20.54 4.01
N GLY A 10 -2.21 19.29 4.46
CA GLY A 10 -2.59 18.98 5.84
C GLY A 10 -2.62 17.51 6.25
N GLY A 11 -1.62 16.72 5.85
CA GLY A 11 -1.57 15.27 6.15
C GLY A 11 -2.44 14.48 5.19
N LEU A 12 -2.01 13.27 4.81
CA LEU A 12 -2.86 12.37 4.05
C LEU A 12 -4.17 12.20 4.85
N ASP A 13 -5.29 12.67 4.30
CA ASP A 13 -6.60 12.35 4.85
C ASP A 13 -6.71 10.82 4.99
N ASP A 14 -7.49 10.34 5.96
CA ASP A 14 -7.60 8.90 6.23
C ASP A 14 -8.05 8.12 4.97
N ASP A 15 -8.84 8.76 4.10
CA ASP A 15 -9.21 8.29 2.77
C ASP A 15 -8.01 8.18 1.81
N ASP A 16 -7.16 9.20 1.71
CA ASP A 16 -5.95 9.18 0.88
C ASP A 16 -4.93 8.15 1.37
N ARG A 17 -4.79 8.00 2.70
CA ARG A 17 -3.94 6.96 3.30
C ARG A 17 -4.45 5.56 2.95
N THR A 18 -5.76 5.35 3.05
CA THR A 18 -6.38 4.07 2.71
C THR A 18 -6.23 3.76 1.22
N ALA A 19 -6.50 4.74 0.35
CA ALA A 19 -6.31 4.58 -1.09
C ALA A 19 -4.86 4.30 -1.48
N ALA A 20 -3.89 4.91 -0.79
CA ALA A 20 -2.47 4.63 -0.96
C ALA A 20 -2.11 3.19 -0.55
N ILE A 21 -2.62 2.71 0.60
CA ILE A 21 -2.45 1.32 1.06
C ILE A 21 -3.03 0.35 0.02
N GLU A 22 -4.29 0.53 -0.38
CA GLU A 22 -4.96 -0.33 -1.37
C GLU A 22 -4.22 -0.38 -2.70
N ARG A 23 -3.70 0.76 -3.16
CA ARG A 23 -2.89 0.83 -4.38
C ARG A 23 -1.60 0.00 -4.25
N VAL A 24 -0.90 0.14 -3.13
CA VAL A 24 0.34 -0.61 -2.89
C VAL A 24 0.06 -2.10 -2.81
N ILE A 25 -1.00 -2.51 -2.11
CA ILE A 25 -1.46 -3.91 -2.04
C ILE A 25 -1.69 -4.46 -3.45
N ALA A 26 -2.49 -3.79 -4.28
CA ALA A 26 -2.81 -4.26 -5.62
C ALA A 26 -1.57 -4.37 -6.53
N GLU A 27 -0.61 -3.45 -6.39
CA GLU A 27 0.65 -3.50 -7.14
C GLU A 27 1.53 -4.67 -6.71
N VAL A 28 1.56 -4.95 -5.41
CA VAL A 28 2.31 -6.07 -4.83
C VAL A 28 1.67 -7.41 -5.19
N GLU A 29 0.34 -7.54 -5.15
CA GLU A 29 -0.40 -8.71 -5.63
C GLU A 29 -0.09 -9.02 -7.10
N ASP A 30 -0.07 -7.98 -7.95
CA ASP A 30 0.31 -8.11 -9.37
C ASP A 30 1.75 -8.61 -9.50
N ASP A 31 2.68 -8.05 -8.72
CA ASP A 31 4.07 -8.48 -8.73
C ASP A 31 4.22 -9.94 -8.29
N ILE A 32 3.51 -10.42 -7.26
CA ILE A 32 3.53 -11.85 -6.86
C ILE A 32 2.96 -12.72 -7.97
N ARG A 33 1.80 -12.38 -8.53
CA ARG A 33 1.16 -13.13 -9.62
C ARG A 33 2.05 -13.24 -10.87
N HIS A 34 2.87 -12.23 -11.12
CA HIS A 34 3.85 -12.22 -12.22
C HIS A 34 5.20 -12.83 -11.85
N GLY A 35 5.39 -13.32 -10.62
CA GLY A 35 6.66 -13.87 -10.13
C GLY A 35 7.77 -12.84 -9.98
N ARG A 36 7.43 -11.58 -9.73
CA ARG A 36 8.33 -10.43 -9.56
C ARG A 36 8.67 -10.11 -8.09
N VAL A 37 8.02 -10.74 -7.12
CA VAL A 37 8.30 -10.51 -5.70
C VAL A 37 9.59 -11.21 -5.24
N THR A 38 10.39 -10.46 -4.47
CA THR A 38 11.61 -10.92 -3.77
C THR A 38 11.21 -11.57 -2.44
N ASP A 39 12.01 -12.51 -1.92
CA ASP A 39 11.79 -13.33 -0.71
C ASP A 39 11.17 -12.63 0.54
N ASP A 40 11.23 -11.30 0.68
CA ASP A 40 10.67 -10.56 1.82
C ASP A 40 9.55 -9.60 1.40
N LEU A 41 8.30 -10.08 1.44
CA LEU A 41 7.11 -9.31 1.10
C LEU A 41 6.86 -8.14 2.07
N SER A 42 7.00 -8.37 3.38
CA SER A 42 6.82 -7.35 4.42
C SER A 42 7.77 -6.16 4.21
N LEU A 43 9.04 -6.42 3.90
CA LEU A 43 10.01 -5.36 3.68
C LEU A 43 9.62 -4.48 2.48
N LEU A 44 9.24 -5.12 1.37
CA LEU A 44 8.84 -4.44 0.15
C LEU A 44 7.55 -3.61 0.33
N LEU A 45 6.58 -4.15 1.07
CA LEU A 45 5.38 -3.41 1.46
C LEU A 45 5.72 -2.18 2.29
N GLY A 46 6.61 -2.31 3.28
CA GLY A 46 7.08 -1.19 4.09
C GLY A 46 7.71 -0.09 3.23
N GLU A 47 8.65 -0.44 2.35
CA GLU A 47 9.30 0.52 1.47
C GLU A 47 8.32 1.24 0.53
N ARG A 48 7.34 0.50 -0.02
CA ARG A 48 6.33 1.09 -0.92
C ARG A 48 5.30 1.94 -0.20
N LEU A 49 4.88 1.52 0.99
CA LEU A 49 3.99 2.31 1.85
C LEU A 49 4.67 3.61 2.26
N GLU A 50 5.93 3.55 2.71
CA GLU A 50 6.71 4.74 3.06
C GLU A 50 6.92 5.66 1.85
N ALA A 51 7.20 5.09 0.68
CA ALA A 51 7.30 5.86 -0.57
C ALA A 51 5.98 6.52 -0.97
N ALA A 52 4.83 5.92 -0.62
CA ALA A 52 3.50 6.48 -0.79
C ALA A 52 3.13 7.49 0.32
N GLY A 53 4.02 7.75 1.28
CA GLY A 53 3.79 8.64 2.42
C GLY A 53 3.00 8.00 3.57
N VAL A 54 2.80 6.68 3.53
CA VAL A 54 2.10 5.91 4.54
C VAL A 54 3.11 5.21 5.45
N THR A 55 3.12 5.58 6.72
CA THR A 55 3.92 4.87 7.73
C THR A 55 3.01 3.92 8.52
N LEU A 56 3.27 2.62 8.42
CA LEU A 56 2.61 1.60 9.23
C LEU A 56 3.59 1.00 10.24
N ALA A 57 3.05 0.43 11.31
CA ALA A 57 3.85 -0.36 12.24
C ALA A 57 4.31 -1.66 11.55
N PRO A 58 5.50 -2.19 11.88
CA PRO A 58 6.00 -3.45 11.31
C PRO A 58 5.00 -4.59 11.43
N ALA A 59 4.32 -4.72 12.58
CA ALA A 59 3.29 -5.73 12.79
C ALA A 59 2.07 -5.60 11.86
N ALA A 60 1.70 -4.37 11.47
CA ALA A 60 0.61 -4.15 10.52
C ALA A 60 1.06 -4.44 9.08
N ILE A 61 2.34 -4.21 8.78
CA ILE A 61 2.95 -4.56 7.50
C ILE A 61 3.01 -6.09 7.35
N ASP A 62 3.37 -6.81 8.41
CA ASP A 62 3.37 -8.29 8.42
C ASP A 62 1.96 -8.85 8.22
N GLU A 63 0.94 -8.29 8.89
CA GLU A 63 -0.46 -8.70 8.69
C GLU A 63 -0.95 -8.46 7.24
N LEU A 64 -0.56 -7.32 6.64
CA LEU A 64 -0.83 -7.01 5.24
C LEU A 64 -0.13 -7.98 4.29
N ALA A 65 1.13 -8.33 4.57
CA ALA A 65 1.87 -9.31 3.80
C ALA A 65 1.17 -10.68 3.81
N GLU A 66 0.80 -11.18 4.99
CA GLU A 66 0.09 -12.45 5.15
C GLU A 66 -1.27 -12.45 4.43
N ALA A 67 -1.99 -11.32 4.48
CA ALA A 67 -3.26 -11.16 3.78
C ALA A 67 -3.09 -11.26 2.25
N ILE A 68 -2.06 -10.62 1.70
CA ILE A 68 -1.74 -10.67 0.26
C ILE A 68 -1.33 -12.08 -0.16
N GLU A 69 -0.47 -12.74 0.60
CA GLU A 69 -0.06 -14.13 0.31
C GLU A 69 -1.28 -15.07 0.30
N THR A 70 -2.21 -14.86 1.23
CA THR A 70 -3.46 -15.62 1.31
C THR A 70 -4.36 -15.36 0.09
N ASP A 71 -4.50 -14.11 -0.35
CA ASP A 71 -5.34 -13.76 -1.52
C ASP A 71 -4.78 -14.34 -2.83
N VAL A 72 -3.46 -14.25 -3.03
CA VAL A 72 -2.80 -14.76 -4.25
C VAL A 72 -2.71 -16.29 -4.29
N SER A 73 -2.74 -16.95 -3.13
CA SER A 73 -2.67 -18.42 -3.03
C SER A 73 -4.00 -19.15 -3.26
N LEU A 74 -5.10 -18.43 -3.48
CA LEU A 74 -6.46 -18.96 -3.70
C LEU A 74 -6.79 -19.30 -5.16
#